data_AF-A0A2G9V107-F1
#
_entry.id   AF-A0A2G9V107-F1
#
_cell.length_a   1.000
_cell.length_b   1.000
_cell.length_c   1.000
_cell.angle_alpha   90.00
_cell.angle_beta   90.00
_cell.angle_gamma   90.00
#
_symmetry.space_group_name_H-M   'P 1'
#
loop_
_entity.id
_entity.type
_entity.pdbx_description
1 polymer ?
#
loop_
_entity_poly.entity_id
_entity_poly.type
_entity_poly.pdbx_seq_one_letter_code
_entity_poly.pdbx_strand_id
1 'polypeptide(L)'
;MIERQPVSPVQLLIKWSEFVAEFKTLENLEPAGNKLNFFQYHSLDVIAFLTSIVVVILLLSVKIASLVWRFVSWKISKITKHKIA
;
A
#
# COMPACT_ATOMS: atom_id res chain seq x y z
N MET A 1 8.65 -10.57 -50.16
CA MET A 1 9.25 -9.74 -49.07
C MET A 1 10.28 -10.50 -48.23
N ILE A 2 10.16 -11.83 -48.05
CA ILE A 2 11.13 -12.64 -47.26
C ILE A 2 12.44 -12.91 -48.03
N GLU A 3 12.42 -12.98 -49.36
CA GLU A 3 13.60 -13.27 -50.21
C GLU A 3 14.66 -12.16 -50.27
N ARG A 4 14.37 -10.95 -49.78
CA ARG A 4 15.33 -9.82 -49.81
C ARG A 4 15.95 -9.51 -48.46
N GLN A 5 15.88 -10.44 -47.50
CA GLN A 5 16.64 -10.28 -46.26
C GLN A 5 18.11 -10.61 -46.54
N PRO A 6 19.05 -9.66 -46.35
CA PRO A 6 20.47 -9.87 -46.63
C PRO A 6 21.14 -10.83 -45.64
N VAL A 7 20.41 -11.26 -44.60
CA VAL A 7 20.91 -12.11 -43.53
C VAL A 7 19.97 -13.28 -43.35
N SER A 8 20.52 -14.49 -43.26
CA SER A 8 19.73 -15.69 -43.02
C SER A 8 19.06 -15.64 -41.64
N PRO A 9 17.77 -16.00 -41.53
CA PRO A 9 17.05 -16.07 -40.25
C PRO A 9 17.75 -16.95 -39.21
N VAL A 10 18.43 -18.01 -39.66
CA VAL A 10 19.18 -18.92 -38.79
C VAL A 10 20.37 -18.21 -38.15
N GLN A 11 21.09 -17.40 -38.92
CA GLN A 11 22.23 -16.63 -38.39
C GLN A 11 21.76 -15.55 -37.41
N LEU A 12 20.61 -14.95 -37.66
CA LEU A 12 20.01 -13.99 -36.74
C LEU A 12 19.66 -14.66 -35.40
N LEU A 13 19.05 -15.85 -35.44
CA LEU A 13 18.70 -16.62 -34.25
C LEU A 13 19.94 -16.99 -33.43
N ILE A 14 21.00 -17.46 -34.11
CA ILE A 14 22.29 -17.79 -33.47
C ILE A 14 22.86 -16.54 -32.78
N LYS A 15 22.93 -15.40 -33.49
CA LYS A 15 23.43 -14.15 -32.91
C LYS A 15 22.63 -13.67 -31.70
N TRP A 16 21.29 -13.75 -31.73
CA TRP A 16 20.48 -13.41 -30.57
C TRP A 16 20.70 -14.38 -29.40
N SER A 17 20.88 -15.66 -29.68
CA SER A 17 21.17 -16.66 -28.64
C SER A 17 22.54 -16.45 -28.01
N GLU A 18 23.56 -16.09 -28.80
CA GLU A 18 24.89 -15.72 -28.33
C GLU A 18 24.83 -14.44 -27.49
N PHE A 19 24.11 -13.42 -27.96
CA PHE A 19 23.91 -12.17 -27.24
C PHE A 19 23.22 -12.40 -25.88
N VAL A 20 22.17 -13.23 -25.82
CA VAL A 20 21.51 -13.58 -24.55
C VAL A 20 22.42 -14.39 -23.63
N ALA A 21 23.25 -15.26 -24.19
CA ALA A 21 24.21 -16.07 -23.43
C ALA A 21 25.40 -15.25 -22.89
N GLU A 22 25.81 -14.20 -23.61
CA GLU A 22 26.90 -13.30 -23.25
C GLU A 22 26.45 -12.21 -22.27
N PHE A 23 25.29 -11.59 -22.53
CA PHE A 23 24.70 -10.54 -21.70
C PHE A 23 23.63 -11.09 -20.76
N LYS A 24 23.95 -12.16 -20.00
CA LYS A 24 23.04 -12.84 -19.05
C LYS A 24 22.32 -11.91 -18.07
N THR A 25 22.83 -10.69 -17.89
CA THR A 25 22.29 -9.66 -17.02
C THR A 25 22.30 -8.33 -17.78
N LEU A 26 21.21 -7.99 -18.46
CA LEU A 26 20.94 -6.58 -18.75
C LEU A 26 20.60 -5.92 -17.42
N GLU A 27 21.47 -5.02 -16.94
CA GLU A 27 21.25 -4.27 -15.69
C GLU A 27 19.92 -3.49 -15.68
N ASN A 28 19.33 -3.27 -16.86
CA ASN A 28 18.03 -2.62 -17.06
C ASN A 28 16.83 -3.60 -17.06
N LEU A 29 17.09 -4.91 -17.09
CA LEU A 29 16.10 -6.00 -16.93
C LEU A 29 16.12 -6.59 -15.51
N GLU A 30 17.08 -6.20 -14.66
CA GLU A 30 16.90 -6.37 -13.22
C GLU A 30 15.66 -5.56 -12.82
N PRO A 31 14.63 -6.16 -12.23
CA PRO A 31 13.46 -5.41 -11.79
C PRO A 31 13.95 -4.30 -10.86
N ALA A 32 13.76 -3.04 -11.25
CA ALA A 32 14.11 -1.89 -10.40
C ALA A 32 13.46 -2.00 -9.00
N GLY A 33 12.40 -2.80 -8.88
CA GLY A 33 11.78 -3.18 -7.61
C GLY A 33 12.70 -3.90 -6.61
N ASN A 34 13.75 -4.60 -7.06
CA ASN A 34 14.71 -5.27 -6.16
C ASN A 34 15.76 -4.32 -5.55
N LYS A 35 15.99 -3.16 -6.17
CA LYS A 35 16.85 -2.09 -5.64
C LYS A 35 16.06 -1.00 -4.92
N LEU A 36 14.73 -1.09 -4.90
CA LEU A 36 13.91 -0.18 -4.12
C LEU A 36 14.07 -0.52 -2.64
N ASN A 37 14.48 0.48 -1.87
CA ASN A 37 14.59 0.40 -0.41
C ASN A 37 13.25 -0.14 0.14
N PHE A 38 13.28 -1.06 1.11
CA PHE A 38 12.06 -1.69 1.67
C PHE A 38 10.98 -0.66 2.06
N PHE A 39 11.43 0.52 2.48
CA PHE A 39 10.62 1.71 2.75
C PHE A 39 9.77 2.21 1.58
N GLN A 40 10.31 2.19 0.35
CA GLN A 40 9.62 2.62 -0.87
C GLN A 40 8.70 1.52 -1.40
N TYR A 41 9.15 0.26 -1.36
CA TYR A 41 8.30 -0.87 -1.76
C TYR A 41 7.02 -0.94 -0.92
N HIS A 42 7.14 -0.75 0.40
CA HIS A 42 6.01 -0.83 1.31
C HIS A 42 5.32 0.52 1.56
N SER A 43 5.75 1.61 0.90
CA SER A 43 5.18 2.96 1.03
C SER A 43 4.81 3.32 2.48
N LEU A 44 5.78 3.19 3.39
CA LEU A 44 5.54 3.32 4.84
C LEU A 44 4.86 4.63 5.24
N ASP A 45 5.09 5.71 4.49
CA ASP A 45 4.42 7.00 4.66
C ASP A 45 2.88 6.88 4.53
N VAL A 46 2.40 6.15 3.51
CA VAL A 46 0.96 5.93 3.28
C VAL A 46 0.36 5.10 4.41
N ILE A 47 1.08 4.08 4.89
CA ILE A 47 0.62 3.22 5.99
C ILE A 47 0.55 4.02 7.30
N ALA A 48 1.56 4.85 7.58
CA ALA A 48 1.57 5.70 8.76
C ALA A 48 0.40 6.71 8.72
N PHE A 49 0.15 7.33 7.57
CA PHE A 49 -0.96 8.25 7.38
C PHE A 49 -2.32 7.57 7.60
N LEU A 50 -2.57 6.43 6.96
CA LEU A 50 -3.81 5.67 7.13
C LEU A 50 -4.00 5.21 8.58
N THR A 51 -2.95 4.73 9.23
CA THR A 51 -2.98 4.31 10.63
C THR A 51 -3.33 5.48 11.54
N SER A 52 -2.73 6.65 11.30
CA SER A 52 -3.02 7.87 12.07
C SER A 52 -4.50 8.26 11.98
N ILE A 53 -5.10 8.18 10.79
CA ILE A 53 -6.52 8.50 10.58
C ILE A 53 -7.40 7.54 11.38
N VAL A 54 -7.11 6.24 11.30
CA VAL A 54 -7.87 5.21 12.04
C VAL A 54 -7.78 5.47 13.55
N VAL A 55 -6.59 5.75 14.07
CA VAL A 55 -6.38 6.07 15.50
C VAL A 55 -7.18 7.31 15.89
N VAL A 56 -7.15 8.38 15.09
CA VAL A 56 -7.92 9.60 15.36
C VAL A 56 -9.42 9.31 15.42
N ILE A 57 -9.94 8.55 14.45
CA ILE A 57 -11.37 8.16 14.42
C ILE A 57 -11.74 7.36 15.68
N LEU A 58 -10.90 6.41 16.09
CA LEU A 58 -11.13 5.61 17.29
C LEU A 58 -11.09 6.46 18.57
N LEU A 59 -10.14 7.39 18.67
CA LEU A 59 -10.06 8.30 19.82
C LEU A 59 -11.29 9.21 19.89
N LEU A 60 -11.73 9.74 18.75
CA LEU A 60 -12.92 10.57 18.67
C LEU A 60 -14.17 9.78 19.05
N SER A 61 -14.33 8.55 18.55
CA SER A 61 -15.50 7.72 18.85
C SER A 61 -15.58 7.38 20.34
N VAL A 62 -14.45 7.04 20.98
CA VAL A 62 -14.38 6.79 22.42
C VAL A 62 -14.71 8.06 23.22
N LYS A 63 -14.18 9.22 22.82
CA LYS A 63 -14.49 10.49 23.49
C LYS A 63 -15.97 10.83 23.38
N ILE A 64 -16.57 10.71 22.20
CA ILE A 64 -18.00 10.95 21.98
C ILE A 64 -18.84 9.98 22.81
N ALA A 65 -18.54 8.68 22.77
CA ALA A 65 -19.24 7.67 23.56
C ALA A 65 -19.18 7.98 25.07
N SER A 66 -18.02 8.40 25.57
CA SER A 66 -17.86 8.78 26.98
C SER A 66 -18.70 10.02 27.35
N LEU A 67 -18.82 11.01 26.46
CA LEU A 67 -19.65 12.20 26.68
C LEU A 67 -21.13 11.84 26.68
N VAL A 68 -21.58 11.01 25.74
CA VAL A 68 -22.96 10.51 25.68
C VAL A 68 -23.29 9.72 26.94
N TRP A 69 -22.41 8.82 27.38
CA TRP A 69 -22.59 8.06 28.61
C TRP A 69 -22.77 8.98 29.83
N ARG A 70 -21.90 9.99 29.97
CA ARG A 70 -22.00 10.98 31.04
C ARG A 70 -23.32 11.75 30.98
N PHE A 71 -23.73 12.18 29.79
CA PHE A 71 -24.99 12.90 29.61
C PHE A 71 -26.22 12.04 29.96
N VAL A 72 -26.25 10.78 29.50
CA VAL A 72 -27.32 9.83 29.80
C VAL A 72 -27.39 9.54 31.30
N SER A 73 -26.25 9.24 31.94
CA SER A 73 -26.20 9.00 33.39
C SER A 73 -26.65 10.20 34.22
N TRP A 74 -26.30 11.43 33.81
CA TRP A 74 -26.77 12.65 34.45
C TRP A 74 -28.28 12.83 34.31
N LYS A 75 -28.81 12.60 33.10
CA LYS A 75 -30.25 12.70 32.82
C LYS A 75 -31.04 11.67 33.63
N ILE A 76 -30.57 10.42 33.71
CA ILE A 76 -31.19 9.37 34.52
C ILE A 76 -31.21 9.76 36.00
N SER A 77 -30.07 10.21 36.56
CA SER A 77 -29.99 10.66 37.95
C SER A 77 -30.99 11.79 38.26
N LYS A 78 -31.16 12.74 37.33
CA LYS A 78 -32.11 13.85 37.48
C LYS A 78 -33.58 13.37 37.47
N ILE A 79 -33.93 12.44 36.58
CA ILE A 79 -35.28 11.86 36.51
C ILE A 79 -35.60 11.04 37.78
N THR A 80 -34.64 10.25 38.25
CA THR A 80 -34.80 9.45 39.47
C THR A 80 -35.03 10.33 40.70
N LYS A 81 -34.29 11.44 40.86
CA LYS A 81 -34.51 12.38 41.97
C LYS A 81 -35.89 13.03 41.95
N HIS A 82 -36.40 13.43 40.78
CA HIS A 82 -37.73 14.04 40.66
C HIS A 82 -38.87 13.06 40.94
N LYS A 83 -38.67 11.75 40.75
CA LYS A 83 -39.71 10.74 41.05
C LYS A 83 -39.80 10.38 42.54
N ILE A 84 -38.77 10.69 43.32
CA ILE A 84 -38.66 10.32 44.75
C ILE A 84 -39.04 11.49 45.68
N ALA A 85 -38.95 12.74 45.18
CA ALA A 85 -39.48 13.94 45.84
C ALA A 85 -40.96 14.13 45.54
#